data_AF-A0A7D9IS89-F1
#
_entry.id   AF-A0A7D9IS89-F1
#
_cell.length_a   1.000
_cell.length_b   1.000
_cell.length_c   1.000
_cell.angle_alpha   90.00
_cell.angle_beta   90.00
_cell.angle_gamma   90.00
#
_symmetry.space_group_name_H-M   'P 1'
#
loop_
_entity.id
_entity.type
_entity.pdbx_description
1 polymer ?
#
loop_
_entity_poly.entity_id
_entity_poly.type
_entity_poly.pdbx_seq_one_letter_code
_entity_poly.pdbx_strand_id
1 'polypeptide(L)'
;MGLITCGHMLEHPCTLIVVSAIIAWRVRIKICGLDGYGYFASFLIASFFFLLSLLSLPFFKFKYETDRTINWMEIKSVVLNGHYIYMYILTFHLGACVAFQVFWEFWYLDGLQASPLVMGAAALIRRPVLAAFLFTSCYVIERIGELNTVCVSLLLFTVAFFALSFSRVYWYVLAVDTLHSAGYGLAKSAFTLHFSKAGSKASSGVILGFESMCFILGVDCGATFIGLLFHAIGVRSTLLLYAGMTAIMLAIFLCYLKFSKHVNEYEKLPVDSDDDVDNSNANDDNKHINNLK
;
A
#
# COMPACT_ATOMS: atom_id res chain seq x y z
N MET A 1 19.15 12.05 -11.03
CA MET A 1 19.13 12.12 -9.53
C MET A 1 17.90 12.91 -9.14
N GLY A 2 16.77 12.23 -9.00
CA GLY A 2 15.46 12.86 -8.89
C GLY A 2 14.48 11.94 -8.16
N LEU A 3 14.80 11.58 -6.92
CA LEU A 3 13.80 11.14 -5.94
C LEU A 3 12.96 12.38 -5.61
N ILE A 4 11.94 12.63 -6.43
CA ILE A 4 10.90 13.61 -6.15
C ILE A 4 10.16 13.11 -4.91
N THR A 5 10.63 13.58 -3.75
CA THR A 5 9.84 14.10 -2.63
C THR A 5 8.40 13.58 -2.53
N CYS A 6 8.24 12.26 -2.41
CA CYS A 6 7.06 11.63 -1.82
C CYS A 6 7.30 11.38 -0.32
N GLY A 7 8.16 12.20 0.31
CA GLY A 7 8.49 12.12 1.74
C GLY A 7 7.76 13.16 2.60
N HIS A 8 7.27 14.26 2.01
CA HIS A 8 6.73 15.39 2.79
C HIS A 8 5.22 15.34 3.06
N MET A 9 4.51 14.33 2.58
CA MET A 9 3.04 14.23 2.74
C MET A 9 2.58 13.15 3.74
N LEU A 10 3.51 12.42 4.36
CA LEU A 10 3.22 11.28 5.24
C LEU A 10 3.47 11.54 6.73
N GLU A 11 4.02 12.70 7.11
CA GLU A 11 4.28 13.03 8.52
C GLU A 11 3.06 13.59 9.28
N HIS A 12 2.05 14.09 8.57
CA HIS A 12 0.88 14.71 9.18
C HIS A 12 -0.21 13.75 9.71
N PRO A 13 -0.54 12.59 9.11
CA PRO A 13 -1.69 11.81 9.59
C PRO A 13 -1.46 11.09 10.94
N CYS A 14 -0.21 10.76 11.30
CA CYS A 14 0.07 9.98 12.52
C CYS A 14 -0.06 10.81 13.81
N THR A 15 0.40 12.05 13.81
CA THR A 15 0.30 12.95 14.98
C THR A 15 -1.15 13.40 15.22
N LEU A 16 -1.95 13.49 14.17
CA LEU A 16 -3.34 13.93 14.22
C LEU A 16 -4.28 12.91 14.86
N ILE A 17 -4.04 11.61 14.66
CA ILE A 17 -4.85 10.55 15.28
C ILE A 17 -4.63 10.55 16.80
N VAL A 18 -3.40 10.77 17.27
CA VAL A 18 -3.08 10.86 18.71
C VAL A 18 -3.73 12.09 19.34
N VAL A 19 -3.59 13.24 18.70
CA VAL A 19 -4.14 14.51 19.21
C VAL A 19 -5.67 14.46 19.22
N SER A 20 -6.30 13.93 18.17
CA SER A 20 -7.76 13.79 18.10
C SER A 20 -8.31 12.75 19.10
N ALA A 21 -7.59 11.65 19.36
CA ALA A 21 -7.97 10.66 20.37
C ALA A 21 -7.83 11.21 21.80
N ILE A 22 -6.75 11.94 22.10
CA ILE A 22 -6.56 12.59 23.41
C ILE A 22 -7.64 13.66 23.65
N ILE A 23 -8.00 14.43 22.63
CA ILE A 23 -9.04 15.47 22.74
C ILE A 23 -10.43 14.83 22.89
N ALA A 24 -10.75 13.77 22.13
CA ALA A 24 -12.00 13.03 22.30
C ALA A 24 -12.15 12.39 23.69
N TRP A 25 -11.04 11.96 24.29
CA TRP A 25 -11.02 11.42 25.64
C TRP A 25 -11.21 12.51 26.71
N ARG A 26 -10.62 13.69 26.51
CA ARG A 26 -10.69 14.82 27.46
C ARG A 26 -12.02 15.57 27.40
N VAL A 27 -12.71 15.60 26.25
CA VAL A 27 -13.96 16.32 26.06
C VAL A 27 -15.14 15.35 26.21
N ARG A 28 -15.68 15.25 27.43
CA ARG A 28 -16.96 14.58 27.70
C ARG A 28 -18.09 15.58 27.43
N ILE A 29 -19.00 15.24 26.53
CA ILE A 29 -20.17 16.08 26.23
C ILE A 29 -21.41 15.36 26.72
N LYS A 30 -22.19 16.02 27.60
CA LYS A 30 -23.49 15.52 28.02
C LYS A 30 -24.53 15.88 26.97
N ILE A 31 -24.97 14.87 26.22
CA ILE A 31 -26.09 15.01 25.28
C ILE A 31 -27.28 14.30 25.92
N CYS A 32 -28.34 15.04 26.25
CA CYS A 32 -29.56 14.51 26.87
C CYS A 32 -29.34 13.68 28.15
N GLY A 33 -28.40 14.09 29.02
CA GLY A 33 -28.16 13.45 30.31
C GLY A 33 -27.30 12.18 30.28
N LEU A 34 -26.89 11.70 29.09
CA LEU A 34 -25.93 10.61 28.91
C LEU A 34 -24.54 11.19 28.62
N ASP A 35 -23.52 10.70 29.31
CA ASP A 35 -22.13 11.07 29.08
C ASP A 35 -21.63 10.44 27.76
N GLY A 36 -21.54 11.25 26.70
CA GLY A 36 -21.01 10.85 25.40
C GLY A 36 -19.54 11.24 25.22
N TYR A 37 -18.80 10.48 24.41
CA TYR A 37 -17.47 10.86 23.96
C TYR A 37 -17.55 12.00 22.93
N GLY A 38 -16.63 12.96 23.00
CA GLY A 38 -16.58 14.15 22.14
C GLY A 38 -16.08 13.89 20.71
N TYR A 39 -16.62 12.88 20.01
CA TYR A 39 -16.25 12.56 18.61
C TYR A 39 -16.40 13.75 17.64
N PHE A 40 -17.30 14.69 17.96
CA PHE A 40 -17.46 15.94 17.23
C PHE A 40 -16.17 16.78 17.16
N ALA A 41 -15.38 16.82 18.25
CA ALA A 41 -14.11 17.53 18.28
C ALA A 41 -13.07 16.88 17.36
N SER A 42 -13.06 15.54 17.28
CA SER A 42 -12.19 14.82 16.33
C SER A 42 -12.57 15.08 14.88
N PHE A 43 -13.87 15.17 14.59
CA PHE A 43 -14.35 15.50 13.25
C PHE A 43 -13.96 16.92 12.82
N LEU A 44 -14.11 17.91 13.72
CA LEU A 44 -13.68 19.28 13.46
C LEU A 44 -12.17 19.40 13.20
N ILE A 45 -11.35 18.71 14.00
CA ILE A 45 -9.90 18.68 13.81
C ILE A 45 -9.57 18.05 12.46
N ALA A 46 -10.12 16.87 12.16
CA ALA A 46 -9.87 16.21 10.88
C ALA A 46 -10.29 17.10 9.69
N SER A 47 -11.47 17.72 9.75
CA SER A 47 -11.97 18.64 8.72
C SER A 47 -11.05 19.85 8.52
N PHE A 48 -10.56 20.46 9.60
CA PHE A 48 -9.60 21.57 9.52
C PHE A 48 -8.31 21.19 8.78
N PHE A 49 -7.74 20.01 9.06
CA PHE A 49 -6.53 19.55 8.38
C PHE A 49 -6.79 19.17 6.92
N PHE A 50 -7.95 18.60 6.59
CA PHE A 50 -8.36 18.41 5.20
C PHE A 50 -8.45 19.74 4.45
N LEU A 51 -9.04 20.78 5.06
CA LEU A 51 -9.11 22.12 4.48
C LEU A 51 -7.73 22.75 4.32
N LEU A 52 -6.82 22.56 5.28
CA LEU A 52 -5.44 23.03 5.19
C LEU A 52 -4.69 22.32 4.05
N SER A 53 -4.92 21.02 3.87
CA SER A 53 -4.38 20.26 2.73
C SER A 53 -4.92 20.79 1.41
N LEU A 54 -6.21 21.14 1.32
CA LEU A 54 -6.80 21.76 0.13
C LEU A 54 -6.23 23.16 -0.14
N LEU A 55 -5.91 23.91 0.91
CA LEU A 55 -5.27 25.23 0.80
C LEU A 55 -3.84 25.13 0.22
N SER A 56 -3.20 23.97 0.30
CA SER A 56 -1.88 23.74 -0.33
C SER A 56 -1.96 23.52 -1.85
N LEU A 57 -3.12 23.14 -2.39
CA LEU A 57 -3.32 22.88 -3.83
C LEU A 57 -2.96 24.05 -4.76
N PRO A 58 -3.34 25.32 -4.50
CA PRO A 58 -2.96 26.44 -5.36
C PRO A 58 -1.44 26.71 -5.39
N PHE A 59 -0.66 26.16 -4.45
CA PHE A 59 0.80 26.28 -4.46
C PHE A 59 1.51 25.21 -5.30
N PHE A 60 0.79 24.17 -5.75
CA PHE A 60 1.34 23.18 -6.66
C PHE A 60 1.37 23.72 -8.09
N LYS A 61 2.57 23.91 -8.63
CA LYS A 61 2.77 24.15 -10.06
C LYS A 61 2.61 22.83 -10.80
N PHE A 62 1.45 22.63 -11.39
CA PHE A 62 1.22 21.50 -12.30
C PHE A 62 1.94 21.78 -13.62
N LYS A 63 3.00 21.01 -13.90
CA LYS A 63 3.61 20.97 -15.23
C LYS A 63 2.70 20.09 -16.10
N TYR A 64 1.81 20.71 -16.85
CA TYR A 64 0.99 20.02 -17.83
C TYR A 64 1.84 19.84 -19.10
N GLU A 65 2.25 18.61 -19.42
CA GLU A 65 2.73 18.31 -20.76
C GLU A 65 1.55 18.41 -21.74
N THR A 66 1.68 19.29 -22.72
CA THR A 66 0.62 19.74 -23.65
C THR A 66 0.13 18.67 -24.63
N ASP A 67 0.78 17.51 -24.73
CA ASP A 67 0.47 16.44 -25.70
C ASP A 67 0.51 15.01 -25.11
N ARG A 68 0.04 14.82 -23.86
CA ARG A 68 -0.16 13.45 -23.32
C ARG A 68 -1.42 12.82 -23.91
N THR A 69 -1.28 12.15 -25.06
CA THR A 69 -2.35 11.28 -25.58
C THR A 69 -2.28 9.91 -24.90
N ILE A 70 -3.34 9.54 -24.19
CA ILE A 70 -3.43 8.22 -23.55
C ILE A 70 -3.63 7.18 -24.65
N ASN A 71 -2.67 6.26 -24.79
CA ASN A 71 -2.77 5.19 -25.76
C ASN A 71 -3.51 3.99 -25.15
N TRP A 72 -4.83 3.92 -25.41
CA TRP A 72 -5.68 2.82 -24.93
C TRP A 72 -5.25 1.44 -25.45
N MET A 73 -4.60 1.35 -26.61
CA MET A 73 -4.11 0.09 -27.15
C MET A 73 -2.91 -0.44 -26.36
N GLU A 74 -2.03 0.45 -25.92
CA GLU A 74 -0.91 0.15 -25.02
C GLU A 74 -1.44 -0.36 -23.67
N ILE A 75 -2.37 0.38 -23.05
CA ILE A 75 -2.97 -0.02 -21.77
C ILE A 75 -3.60 -1.41 -21.88
N LYS A 76 -4.38 -1.65 -22.94
CA LYS A 76 -5.01 -2.95 -23.19
C LYS A 76 -3.96 -4.06 -23.36
N SER A 77 -2.86 -3.79 -24.07
CA SER A 77 -1.76 -4.74 -24.24
C SER A 77 -1.10 -5.10 -22.91
N VAL A 78 -0.83 -4.10 -22.06
CA VAL A 78 -0.23 -4.27 -20.74
C VAL A 78 -1.17 -5.03 -19.81
N VAL A 79 -2.44 -4.61 -19.71
CA VAL A 79 -3.43 -5.24 -18.82
C VAL A 79 -3.75 -6.68 -19.22
N LEU A 80 -3.72 -7.00 -20.52
CA LEU A 80 -3.98 -8.35 -21.01
C LEU A 80 -2.73 -9.24 -21.10
N ASN A 81 -1.55 -8.70 -20.78
CA ASN A 81 -0.33 -9.51 -20.72
C ASN A 81 -0.40 -10.46 -19.51
N GLY A 82 -0.15 -11.75 -19.72
CA GLY A 82 -0.20 -12.78 -18.69
C GLY A 82 0.66 -12.48 -17.46
N HIS A 83 1.79 -11.80 -17.61
CA HIS A 83 2.63 -11.35 -16.49
C HIS A 83 1.87 -10.38 -15.57
N TYR A 84 1.31 -9.31 -16.14
CA TYR A 84 0.60 -8.29 -15.36
C TYR A 84 -0.74 -8.80 -14.82
N ILE A 85 -1.45 -9.68 -15.54
CA ILE A 85 -2.64 -10.37 -15.01
C ILE A 85 -2.28 -11.09 -13.71
N TYR A 86 -1.17 -11.83 -13.71
CA TYR A 86 -0.72 -12.53 -12.52
C TYR A 86 -0.33 -11.57 -11.38
N MET A 87 0.35 -10.45 -11.69
CA MET A 87 0.65 -9.41 -10.70
C MET A 87 -0.63 -8.77 -10.12
N TYR A 88 -1.67 -8.52 -10.92
CA TYR A 88 -2.94 -8.01 -10.42
C TYR A 88 -3.64 -9.01 -9.47
N ILE A 89 -3.55 -10.31 -9.75
CA ILE A 89 -4.06 -11.36 -8.85
C ILE A 89 -3.31 -11.34 -7.51
N LEU A 90 -1.99 -11.14 -7.52
CA LEU A 90 -1.20 -11.00 -6.30
C LEU A 90 -1.58 -9.75 -5.51
N THR A 91 -1.77 -8.62 -6.19
CA THR A 91 -2.25 -7.37 -5.55
C THR A 91 -3.63 -7.57 -4.91
N PHE A 92 -4.55 -8.24 -5.62
CA PHE A 92 -5.86 -8.58 -5.08
C PHE A 92 -5.76 -9.46 -3.83
N HIS A 93 -4.90 -10.49 -3.87
CA HIS A 93 -4.68 -11.38 -2.72
C HIS A 93 -4.07 -10.64 -1.51
N LEU A 94 -3.14 -9.72 -1.75
CA LEU A 94 -2.58 -8.87 -0.70
C LEU A 94 -3.63 -7.93 -0.10
N GLY A 95 -4.52 -7.37 -0.93
CA GLY A 95 -5.69 -6.63 -0.44
C GLY A 95 -6.52 -7.49 0.51
N ALA A 96 -6.81 -8.74 0.12
CA ALA A 96 -7.56 -9.66 0.97
C ALA A 96 -6.86 -9.98 2.29
N CYS A 97 -5.52 -10.03 2.30
CA CYS A 97 -4.73 -10.20 3.52
C CYS A 97 -4.81 -8.97 4.45
N VAL A 98 -4.67 -7.78 3.88
CA VAL A 98 -4.74 -6.50 4.61
C VAL A 98 -6.15 -6.26 5.19
N ALA A 99 -7.18 -6.85 4.59
CA ALA A 99 -8.55 -6.79 5.11
C ALA A 99 -8.67 -7.30 6.55
N PHE A 100 -7.90 -8.33 6.93
CA PHE A 100 -7.87 -8.80 8.31
C PHE A 100 -7.44 -7.67 9.26
N GLN A 101 -6.35 -6.98 8.92
CA GLN A 101 -5.76 -5.92 9.72
C GLN A 101 -6.69 -4.70 9.85
N VAL A 102 -7.40 -4.35 8.77
CA VAL A 102 -8.26 -3.15 8.76
C VAL A 102 -9.59 -3.39 9.48
N PHE A 103 -10.22 -4.54 9.27
CA PHE A 103 -11.61 -4.76 9.71
C PHE A 103 -11.75 -5.72 10.88
N TRP A 104 -10.90 -6.75 10.96
CA TRP A 104 -11.11 -7.89 11.85
C TRP A 104 -10.13 -7.97 13.03
N GLU A 105 -9.01 -7.28 12.96
CA GLU A 105 -7.99 -7.29 14.02
C GLU A 105 -8.53 -6.80 15.36
N PHE A 106 -9.37 -5.77 15.37
CA PHE A 106 -9.97 -5.26 16.59
C PHE A 106 -10.93 -6.28 17.23
N TRP A 107 -11.74 -6.96 16.42
CA TRP A 107 -12.60 -8.04 16.89
C TRP A 107 -11.79 -9.23 17.40
N TYR A 108 -10.66 -9.51 16.75
CA TYR A 108 -9.72 -10.55 17.18
C TYR A 108 -9.10 -10.23 18.54
N LEU A 109 -8.67 -8.98 18.75
CA LEU A 109 -8.14 -8.50 20.03
C LEU A 109 -9.21 -8.49 21.14
N ASP A 110 -10.44 -8.10 20.82
CA ASP A 110 -11.57 -8.15 21.75
C ASP A 110 -11.87 -9.60 22.19
N GLY A 111 -11.80 -10.55 21.26
CA GLY A 111 -11.90 -11.99 21.57
C GLY A 111 -10.78 -12.52 22.49
N LEU A 112 -9.65 -11.81 22.58
CA LEU A 112 -8.55 -12.08 23.52
C LEU A 112 -8.67 -11.27 24.83
N GLN A 113 -9.81 -10.61 25.06
CA GLN A 113 -10.06 -9.74 26.21
C GLN A 113 -9.08 -8.56 26.31
N ALA A 114 -8.60 -8.05 25.17
CA ALA A 114 -7.73 -6.87 25.16
C ALA A 114 -8.49 -5.63 25.61
N SER A 115 -7.86 -4.78 26.43
CA SER A 115 -8.46 -3.51 26.81
C SER A 115 -8.53 -2.54 25.60
N PRO A 116 -9.48 -1.59 25.59
CA PRO A 116 -9.56 -0.57 24.54
C PRO A 116 -8.27 0.25 24.37
N LEU A 117 -7.47 0.40 25.44
CA LEU A 117 -6.17 1.08 25.38
C LEU A 117 -5.16 0.30 24.52
N VAL A 118 -5.15 -1.04 24.62
CA VAL A 118 -4.26 -1.89 23.82
C VAL A 118 -4.66 -1.85 22.35
N MET A 119 -5.96 -1.87 22.05
CA MET A 119 -6.48 -1.74 20.69
C MET A 119 -6.10 -0.38 20.08
N GLY A 120 -6.26 0.71 20.84
CA GLY A 120 -5.82 2.04 20.43
C GLY A 120 -4.30 2.13 20.21
N ALA A 121 -3.50 1.48 21.06
CA ALA A 121 -2.06 1.41 20.91
C ALA A 121 -1.64 0.65 19.64
N ALA A 122 -2.29 -0.48 19.32
CA ALA A 122 -2.04 -1.23 18.08
C ALA A 122 -2.30 -0.35 16.85
N ALA A 123 -3.45 0.35 16.82
CA ALA A 123 -3.79 1.28 15.75
C ALA A 123 -2.75 2.41 15.58
N LEU A 124 -2.23 2.91 16.71
CA LEU A 124 -1.27 4.00 16.72
C LEU A 124 0.11 3.57 16.23
N ILE A 125 0.60 2.39 16.62
CA ILE A 125 1.93 1.88 16.23
C ILE A 125 1.97 1.52 14.75
N ARG A 126 0.84 1.04 14.20
CA ARG A 126 0.72 0.56 12.82
C ARG A 126 1.15 1.58 11.77
N ARG A 127 0.68 2.83 11.87
CA ARG A 127 0.90 3.84 10.83
C ARG A 127 2.35 4.32 10.74
N PRO A 128 3.05 4.63 11.86
CA PRO A 128 4.48 4.93 11.84
C PRO A 128 5.34 3.77 11.34
N VAL A 129 5.01 2.53 11.74
CA VAL A 129 5.73 1.34 11.26
C VAL A 129 5.58 1.19 9.75
N LEU A 130 4.35 1.30 9.24
CA LEU A 130 4.11 1.29 7.80
C LEU A 130 4.91 2.38 7.08
N ALA A 131 4.91 3.62 7.59
CA ALA A 131 5.68 4.71 7.00
C ALA A 131 7.18 4.39 6.96
N ALA A 132 7.75 3.88 8.06
CA ALA A 132 9.16 3.50 8.12
C ALA A 132 9.51 2.42 7.07
N PHE A 133 8.65 1.42 6.88
CA PHE A 133 8.87 0.37 5.88
C PHE A 133 8.64 0.86 4.44
N LEU A 134 7.76 1.85 4.21
CA LEU A 134 7.64 2.52 2.91
C LEU A 134 8.90 3.31 2.55
N PHE A 135 9.60 3.91 3.51
CA PHE A 135 10.89 4.56 3.25
C PHE A 135 12.01 3.54 3.03
N THR A 136 12.02 2.48 3.86
CA THR A 136 13.05 1.44 3.80
C THR A 136 12.91 0.57 2.55
N SER A 137 11.70 0.47 1.99
CA SER A 137 11.44 -0.33 0.79
C SER A 137 12.27 0.13 -0.40
N CYS A 138 12.56 1.43 -0.55
CA CYS A 138 13.44 1.93 -1.61
C CYS A 138 14.81 1.23 -1.58
N TYR A 139 15.43 1.16 -0.40
CA TYR A 139 16.72 0.48 -0.23
C TYR A 139 16.63 -1.02 -0.45
N VAL A 140 15.54 -1.66 0.01
CA VAL A 140 15.33 -3.10 -0.18
C VAL A 140 15.19 -3.41 -1.67
N ILE A 141 14.32 -2.69 -2.37
CA ILE A 141 14.04 -2.88 -3.79
C ILE A 141 15.31 -2.67 -4.63
N GLU A 142 16.11 -1.65 -4.33
CA GLU A 142 17.40 -1.42 -5.00
C GLU A 142 18.39 -2.58 -4.82
N ARG A 143 18.34 -3.28 -3.67
CA ARG A 143 19.29 -4.35 -3.34
C ARG A 143 18.90 -5.71 -3.88
N ILE A 144 17.63 -6.08 -3.76
CA ILE A 144 17.16 -7.44 -4.09
C ILE A 144 16.25 -7.49 -5.31
N GLY A 145 15.77 -6.35 -5.80
CA GLY A 145 14.82 -6.28 -6.91
C GLY A 145 13.36 -6.15 -6.47
N GLU A 146 12.52 -5.70 -7.38
CA GLU A 146 11.09 -5.44 -7.14
C GLU A 146 10.35 -6.74 -6.82
N LEU A 147 10.55 -7.75 -7.65
CA LEU A 147 9.80 -8.99 -7.58
C LEU A 147 10.24 -9.86 -6.40
N ASN A 148 11.54 -9.87 -6.10
CA ASN A 148 12.03 -10.53 -4.88
C ASN A 148 11.55 -9.81 -3.62
N THR A 149 11.37 -8.48 -3.65
CA THR A 149 10.76 -7.75 -2.53
C THR A 149 9.31 -8.19 -2.31
N VAL A 150 8.56 -8.46 -3.37
CA VAL A 150 7.21 -9.06 -3.26
C VAL A 150 7.28 -10.45 -2.62
N CYS A 151 8.25 -11.31 -2.98
CA CYS A 151 8.43 -12.60 -2.30
C CYS A 151 8.66 -12.45 -0.79
N VAL A 152 9.55 -11.53 -0.40
CA VAL A 152 9.82 -11.25 1.02
C VAL A 152 8.55 -10.79 1.72
N SER A 153 7.77 -9.92 1.09
CA SER A 153 6.50 -9.46 1.65
C SER A 153 5.53 -10.62 1.89
N LEU A 154 5.31 -11.49 0.89
CA LEU A 154 4.43 -12.65 0.99
C LEU A 154 4.88 -13.60 2.11
N LEU A 155 6.19 -13.80 2.27
CA LEU A 155 6.75 -14.58 3.37
C LEU A 155 6.41 -13.96 4.73
N LEU A 156 6.53 -12.63 4.87
CA LEU A 156 6.16 -11.92 6.10
C LEU A 156 4.66 -12.07 6.40
N PHE A 157 3.79 -11.98 5.39
CA PHE A 157 2.35 -12.24 5.55
C PHE A 157 2.08 -13.68 5.99
N THR A 158 2.72 -14.68 5.38
CA THR A 158 2.56 -16.09 5.78
C THR A 158 2.98 -16.31 7.23
N VAL A 159 4.15 -15.82 7.63
CA VAL A 159 4.63 -15.92 9.00
C VAL A 159 3.70 -15.19 9.96
N ALA A 160 3.20 -14.01 9.58
CA ALA A 160 2.27 -13.24 10.40
C ALA A 160 0.95 -13.99 10.63
N PHE A 161 0.29 -14.48 9.58
CA PHE A 161 -0.96 -15.24 9.74
C PHE A 161 -0.77 -16.56 10.49
N PHE A 162 0.35 -17.25 10.25
CA PHE A 162 0.69 -18.45 10.98
C PHE A 162 0.89 -18.15 12.47
N ALA A 163 1.66 -17.11 12.80
CA ALA A 163 1.86 -16.65 14.17
C ALA A 163 0.52 -16.26 14.84
N LEU A 164 -0.34 -15.51 14.14
CA LEU A 164 -1.67 -15.12 14.63
C LEU A 164 -2.56 -16.33 14.94
N SER A 165 -2.45 -17.43 14.21
CA SER A 165 -3.24 -18.64 14.47
C SER A 165 -2.94 -19.24 15.87
N PHE A 166 -1.70 -19.13 16.35
CA PHE A 166 -1.27 -19.66 17.65
C PHE A 166 -1.30 -18.63 18.79
N SER A 167 -1.52 -17.36 18.47
CA SER A 167 -1.58 -16.28 19.47
C SER A 167 -2.67 -16.53 20.51
N ARG A 168 -2.26 -16.46 21.78
CA ARG A 168 -3.17 -16.46 22.95
C ARG A 168 -3.03 -15.20 23.82
N VAL A 169 -2.06 -14.34 23.50
CA VAL A 169 -1.71 -13.15 24.27
C VAL A 169 -1.77 -11.95 23.34
N TYR A 170 -2.49 -10.90 23.73
CA TYR A 170 -2.69 -9.70 22.92
C TYR A 170 -1.39 -8.94 22.61
N TRP A 171 -0.39 -8.93 23.50
CA TRP A 171 0.92 -8.31 23.22
C TRP A 171 1.67 -8.95 22.04
N TYR A 172 1.52 -10.25 21.86
CA TYR A 172 2.14 -10.95 20.74
C TYR A 172 1.44 -10.60 19.42
N VAL A 173 0.12 -10.36 19.45
CA VAL A 173 -0.64 -9.87 18.28
C VAL A 173 -0.10 -8.53 17.79
N LEU A 174 0.25 -7.61 18.70
CA LEU A 174 0.86 -6.32 18.34
C LEU A 174 2.21 -6.49 17.62
N ALA A 175 3.06 -7.41 18.09
CA ALA A 175 4.33 -7.68 17.43
C ALA A 175 4.16 -8.32 16.05
N VAL A 176 3.09 -9.11 15.85
CA VAL A 176 2.78 -9.68 14.55
C VAL A 176 2.14 -8.66 13.62
N ASP A 177 1.34 -7.73 14.16
CA ASP A 177 0.76 -6.62 13.40
C ASP A 177 1.83 -5.70 12.79
N THR A 178 2.94 -5.47 13.50
CA THR A 178 4.07 -4.72 12.93
C THR A 178 4.74 -5.47 11.79
N LEU A 179 4.87 -6.81 11.88
CA LEU A 179 5.40 -7.65 10.81
C LEU A 179 4.49 -7.62 9.57
N HIS A 180 3.18 -7.69 9.78
CA HIS A 180 2.18 -7.57 8.71
C HIS A 180 2.25 -6.20 8.03
N SER A 181 2.35 -5.13 8.82
CA SER A 181 2.52 -3.75 8.33
C SER A 181 3.81 -3.56 7.52
N ALA A 182 4.90 -4.20 7.94
CA ALA A 182 6.16 -4.21 7.23
C ALA A 182 6.03 -4.90 5.87
N GLY A 183 5.42 -6.08 5.84
CA GLY A 183 5.11 -6.81 4.60
C GLY A 183 4.28 -5.97 3.65
N TYR A 184 3.22 -5.32 4.15
CA TYR A 184 2.37 -4.44 3.35
C TYR A 184 3.15 -3.27 2.74
N GLY A 185 3.97 -2.57 3.53
CA GLY A 185 4.78 -1.45 3.04
C GLY A 185 5.74 -1.87 1.92
N LEU A 186 6.46 -2.98 2.11
CA LEU A 186 7.38 -3.52 1.10
C LEU A 186 6.65 -3.92 -0.18
N ALA A 187 5.54 -4.65 -0.04
CA ALA A 187 4.74 -5.10 -1.19
C ALA A 187 4.21 -3.91 -1.98
N LYS A 188 3.59 -2.94 -1.29
CA LYS A 188 2.94 -1.81 -1.96
C LYS A 188 3.93 -0.96 -2.72
N SER A 189 5.10 -0.66 -2.14
CA SER A 189 6.17 0.05 -2.85
C SER A 189 6.67 -0.74 -4.06
N ALA A 190 6.87 -2.06 -3.92
CA ALA A 190 7.33 -2.89 -5.03
C ALA A 190 6.32 -2.95 -6.18
N PHE A 191 5.03 -3.13 -5.91
CA PHE A 191 3.99 -3.10 -6.95
C PHE A 191 3.88 -1.73 -7.60
N THR A 192 3.86 -0.64 -6.82
CA THR A 192 3.77 0.70 -7.39
C THR A 192 4.96 0.98 -8.31
N LEU A 193 6.18 0.59 -7.93
CA LEU A 193 7.33 0.74 -8.81
C LEU A 193 7.21 -0.13 -10.07
N HIS A 194 6.84 -1.40 -9.90
CA HIS A 194 6.71 -2.36 -11.00
C HIS A 194 5.66 -1.94 -12.04
N PHE A 195 4.47 -1.53 -11.60
CA PHE A 195 3.42 -1.07 -12.50
C PHE A 195 3.69 0.32 -13.09
N SER A 196 4.50 1.15 -12.43
CA SER A 196 4.92 2.45 -13.00
C SER A 196 5.80 2.27 -14.25
N LYS A 197 6.55 1.17 -14.33
CA LYS A 197 7.40 0.80 -15.48
C LYS A 197 6.64 0.11 -16.62
N ALA A 198 5.38 -0.28 -16.39
CA ALA A 198 4.67 -1.18 -17.29
C ALA A 198 4.16 -0.53 -18.59
N GLY A 199 4.05 0.79 -18.62
CA GLY A 199 3.62 1.55 -19.81
C GLY A 199 4.28 2.92 -19.86
N SER A 200 4.01 3.65 -20.94
CA SER A 200 4.49 5.02 -21.16
C SER A 200 4.11 5.98 -20.03
N LYS A 201 4.85 7.09 -19.88
CA LYS A 201 4.56 8.15 -18.88
C LYS A 201 3.11 8.64 -18.90
N ALA A 202 2.43 8.58 -20.05
CA ALA A 202 1.04 8.96 -20.18
C ALA A 202 0.05 7.88 -19.70
N SER A 203 0.40 6.60 -19.87
CA SER A 203 -0.46 5.44 -19.56
C SER A 203 -0.22 4.86 -18.14
N SER A 204 0.94 5.10 -17.53
CA SER A 204 1.33 4.55 -16.21
C SER A 204 0.35 4.92 -15.10
N GLY A 205 -0.20 6.14 -15.11
CA GLY A 205 -1.23 6.57 -14.16
C GLY A 205 -2.51 5.73 -14.22
N VAL A 206 -2.93 5.31 -15.42
CA VAL A 206 -4.11 4.45 -15.59
C VAL A 206 -3.84 3.02 -15.10
N ILE A 207 -2.65 2.50 -15.38
CA ILE A 207 -2.21 1.17 -14.93
C ILE A 207 -2.13 1.12 -13.39
N LEU A 208 -1.54 2.13 -12.76
CA LEU A 208 -1.49 2.27 -11.30
C LEU A 208 -2.88 2.44 -10.68
N GLY A 209 -3.77 3.18 -11.36
CA GLY A 209 -5.17 3.28 -10.96
C GLY A 209 -5.88 1.91 -10.96
N PHE A 210 -5.65 1.11 -12.00
CA PHE A 210 -6.21 -0.24 -12.09
C PHE A 210 -5.62 -1.19 -11.02
N GLU A 211 -4.32 -1.13 -10.76
CA GLU A 211 -3.68 -1.84 -9.65
C GLU A 211 -4.33 -1.51 -8.30
N SER A 212 -4.57 -0.22 -8.04
CA SER A 212 -5.19 0.24 -6.80
C SER A 212 -6.65 -0.19 -6.69
N MET A 213 -7.39 -0.23 -7.81
CA MET A 213 -8.73 -0.82 -7.85
C MET A 213 -8.72 -2.30 -7.50
N CYS A 214 -7.83 -3.10 -8.10
CA CYS A 214 -7.68 -4.52 -7.78
C CYS A 214 -7.35 -4.75 -6.30
N PHE A 215 -6.49 -3.90 -5.72
CA PHE A 215 -6.16 -3.95 -4.30
C PHE A 215 -7.39 -3.72 -3.41
N ILE A 216 -8.15 -2.63 -3.65
CA ILE A 216 -9.32 -2.27 -2.85
C ILE A 216 -10.42 -3.35 -2.98
N LEU A 217 -10.65 -3.85 -4.20
CA LEU A 217 -11.58 -4.97 -4.39
C LEU A 217 -11.13 -6.20 -3.60
N GLY A 218 -9.83 -6.48 -3.56
CA GLY A 218 -9.26 -7.52 -2.72
C GLY A 218 -9.55 -7.31 -1.24
N VAL A 219 -9.42 -6.07 -0.76
CA VAL A 219 -9.72 -5.69 0.63
C VAL A 219 -11.19 -5.95 0.97
N ASP A 220 -12.12 -5.48 0.14
CA ASP A 220 -13.55 -5.61 0.41
C ASP A 220 -14.02 -7.08 0.32
N CYS A 221 -13.55 -7.80 -0.69
CA CYS A 221 -13.80 -9.24 -0.81
C CYS A 221 -13.21 -10.00 0.39
N GLY A 222 -11.94 -9.74 0.73
CA GLY A 222 -11.27 -10.37 1.87
C GLY A 222 -11.99 -10.12 3.18
N ALA A 223 -12.44 -8.88 3.43
CA ALA A 223 -13.19 -8.53 4.63
C ALA A 223 -14.47 -9.36 4.75
N THR A 224 -15.19 -9.53 3.65
CA THR A 224 -16.42 -10.34 3.59
C THR A 224 -16.12 -11.82 3.83
N PHE A 225 -15.12 -12.38 3.15
CA PHE A 225 -14.75 -13.78 3.29
C PHE A 225 -14.25 -14.11 4.70
N ILE A 226 -13.38 -13.27 5.29
CA ILE A 226 -12.88 -13.47 6.65
C ILE A 226 -14.04 -13.53 7.65
N GLY A 227 -15.02 -12.64 7.52
CA GLY A 227 -16.20 -12.64 8.39
C GLY A 227 -17.03 -13.92 8.29
N LEU A 228 -17.29 -14.38 7.06
CA LEU A 228 -18.00 -15.63 6.83
C LEU A 228 -17.24 -16.84 7.40
N LEU A 229 -15.92 -16.89 7.18
CA LEU A 229 -15.10 -17.99 7.66
C LEU A 229 -14.95 -17.99 9.19
N PHE A 230 -14.85 -16.82 9.82
CA PHE A 230 -14.83 -16.69 11.27
C PHE A 230 -16.09 -17.28 11.92
N HIS A 231 -17.25 -17.07 11.30
CA HIS A 231 -18.51 -17.65 11.77
C HIS A 231 -18.59 -19.17 11.51
N ALA A 232 -18.11 -19.65 10.36
CA ALA A 232 -18.29 -21.04 9.95
C ALA A 232 -17.31 -22.02 10.63
N ILE A 233 -16.01 -21.71 10.63
CA ILE A 233 -14.94 -22.63 11.07
C ILE A 233 -14.11 -22.09 12.25
N GLY A 234 -14.46 -20.89 12.72
CA GLY A 234 -13.77 -20.21 13.80
C GLY A 234 -12.53 -19.45 13.36
N VAL A 235 -12.07 -18.59 14.26
CA VAL A 235 -11.00 -17.62 14.02
C VAL A 235 -9.65 -18.29 13.72
N ARG A 236 -9.20 -19.25 14.55
CA ARG A 236 -7.88 -19.87 14.41
C ARG A 236 -7.72 -20.63 13.10
N SER A 237 -8.74 -21.41 12.72
CA SER A 237 -8.76 -22.18 11.48
C SER A 237 -8.75 -21.27 10.26
N THR A 238 -9.47 -20.14 10.32
CA THR A 238 -9.48 -19.14 9.25
C THR A 238 -8.11 -18.48 9.06
N LEU A 239 -7.45 -18.11 10.15
CA LEU A 239 -6.09 -17.55 10.09
C LEU A 239 -5.08 -18.55 9.53
N LEU A 240 -5.21 -19.84 9.91
CA LEU A 240 -4.36 -20.90 9.35
C LEU A 240 -4.62 -21.13 7.86
N LEU A 241 -5.88 -21.06 7.42
CA LEU A 241 -6.24 -21.15 6.02
C LEU A 241 -5.62 -19.99 5.21
N TYR A 242 -5.70 -18.76 5.71
CA TYR A 242 -5.06 -17.60 5.09
C TYR A 242 -3.53 -17.73 5.06
N ALA A 243 -2.91 -18.27 6.12
CA ALA A 243 -1.48 -18.60 6.11
C ALA A 243 -1.14 -19.64 5.03
N GLY A 244 -1.96 -20.69 4.89
CA GLY A 244 -1.80 -21.70 3.84
C GLY A 244 -1.98 -21.13 2.43
N MET A 245 -3.00 -20.31 2.21
CA MET A 245 -3.25 -19.66 0.91
C MET A 245 -2.11 -18.72 0.51
N THR A 246 -1.63 -17.89 1.44
CA THR A 246 -0.47 -17.01 1.19
C THR A 246 0.80 -17.80 0.91
N ALA A 247 1.03 -18.90 1.63
CA ALA A 247 2.17 -19.80 1.39
C ALA A 247 2.11 -20.46 0.01
N ILE A 248 0.92 -20.90 -0.42
CA ILE A 248 0.71 -21.45 -1.77
C ILE A 248 0.97 -20.39 -2.83
N MET A 249 0.44 -19.17 -2.65
CA MET A 249 0.69 -18.06 -3.57
C MET A 249 2.19 -17.72 -3.65
N LEU A 250 2.89 -17.71 -2.52
CA LEU A 250 4.35 -17.54 -2.48
C LEU A 250 5.08 -18.65 -3.23
N ALA A 251 4.69 -19.91 -3.05
CA ALA A 251 5.31 -21.05 -3.74
C ALA A 251 5.10 -20.98 -5.26
N ILE A 252 3.89 -20.64 -5.71
CA ILE A 252 3.58 -20.40 -7.13
C ILE A 252 4.41 -19.22 -7.65
N PHE A 253 4.55 -18.15 -6.87
CA PHE A 253 5.30 -16.96 -7.27
C PHE A 253 6.80 -17.26 -7.41
N LEU A 254 7.40 -17.97 -6.45
CA LEU A 254 8.79 -18.41 -6.54
C LEU A 254 9.03 -19.35 -7.72
N CYS A 255 8.08 -20.25 -7.98
CA CYS A 255 8.08 -21.11 -9.16
C CYS A 255 8.07 -20.26 -10.44
N TYR A 256 7.16 -19.28 -10.52
CA TYR A 256 7.06 -18.35 -11.64
C TYR A 256 8.36 -17.58 -11.89
N LEU A 257 9.00 -17.03 -10.85
CA LEU A 257 10.27 -16.31 -10.99
C LEU A 257 11.40 -17.24 -11.48
N LYS A 258 11.43 -18.50 -11.05
CA LYS A 258 12.48 -19.46 -11.45
C LYS A 258 12.30 -19.96 -12.88
N PHE A 259 11.07 -20.18 -13.33
CA PHE A 259 10.78 -20.76 -14.65
C PHE A 259 10.62 -19.70 -15.76
N SER A 260 10.22 -18.47 -15.43
CA SER A 260 9.96 -17.44 -16.41
C SER A 260 11.23 -16.63 -16.70
N LYS A 261 11.92 -16.98 -17.80
CA LYS A 261 13.15 -16.31 -18.27
C LYS A 261 12.93 -14.83 -18.63
N HIS A 262 11.69 -14.44 -18.94
CA HIS A 262 11.29 -13.08 -19.30
C HIS A 262 11.07 -12.15 -18.09
N VAL A 263 11.09 -12.66 -16.87
CA VAL A 263 10.85 -11.85 -15.66
C VAL A 263 11.93 -10.78 -15.47
N ASN A 264 13.19 -11.14 -15.73
CA ASN A 264 14.31 -10.21 -15.66
C ASN A 264 14.23 -9.07 -16.69
N GLU A 265 13.40 -9.22 -17.73
CA GLU A 265 13.16 -8.19 -18.74
C GLU A 265 12.23 -7.10 -18.20
N TYR A 266 11.17 -7.48 -17.50
CA TYR A 266 10.23 -6.55 -16.87
C TYR A 266 10.87 -5.75 -15.72
N GLU A 267 11.82 -6.35 -14.99
CA GLU A 267 12.52 -5.66 -13.90
C GLU A 267 13.53 -4.61 -14.40
N LYS A 268 14.09 -4.83 -15.59
CA LYS A 268 15.08 -3.94 -16.23
C LYS A 268 14.46 -2.77 -16.99
N LEU A 269 13.13 -2.72 -17.11
CA LEU A 269 12.47 -1.59 -17.76
C LEU A 269 12.92 -0.29 -17.06
N PRO A 270 13.51 0.67 -17.82
CA PRO A 270 13.96 1.91 -17.24
C PRO A 270 12.76 2.61 -16.60
N VAL A 271 12.95 3.11 -15.38
CA VAL A 271 12.06 4.16 -14.90
C VAL A 271 12.37 5.34 -15.81
N ASP A 272 11.41 5.65 -16.67
CA ASP A 272 11.51 6.70 -17.68
C ASP A 272 11.85 8.02 -16.96
N SER A 273 13.15 8.32 -16.83
CA SER A 273 13.63 9.46 -16.07
C SER A 273 13.23 10.74 -16.78
N ASP A 274 12.90 11.78 -16.03
CA ASP A 274 12.64 13.10 -16.62
C ASP A 274 13.88 13.71 -17.30
N ASP A 275 15.05 13.06 -17.17
CA ASP A 275 16.34 13.49 -17.68
C ASP A 275 16.55 13.22 -19.21
N ASP A 276 15.77 12.32 -19.83
CA ASP A 276 16.00 11.92 -21.23
C ASP A 276 15.38 12.88 -22.28
N VAL A 277 14.45 13.75 -21.87
CA VAL A 277 13.84 14.76 -22.77
C VAL A 277 14.74 15.99 -22.95
N ASP A 278 15.61 16.30 -21.98
CA ASP A 278 16.53 17.44 -22.09
C ASP A 278 17.69 17.15 -23.06
N ASN A 279 18.17 15.90 -23.13
CA ASN A 279 19.26 15.53 -24.04
C ASN A 279 18.83 15.35 -25.50
N SER A 280 17.56 15.03 -25.78
CA SER A 280 17.07 14.97 -27.16
C SER A 280 16.89 16.37 -27.76
N ASN A 281 16.39 17.33 -26.97
CA ASN A 281 16.19 18.70 -27.42
C ASN A 281 17.50 19.46 -27.61
N ALA A 282 18.51 19.22 -26.75
CA ALA A 282 19.84 19.81 -26.92
C ALA A 282 20.56 19.34 -28.19
N ASN A 283 20.29 18.11 -28.67
CA ASN A 283 20.88 17.58 -29.89
C ASN A 283 20.18 18.08 -31.17
N ASP A 284 18.86 18.30 -31.14
CA ASP A 284 18.13 18.85 -32.28
C ASP A 284 18.37 20.36 -32.47
N ASP A 285 18.53 21.12 -31.38
CA ASP A 285 18.90 22.55 -31.45
C ASP A 285 20.31 22.74 -32.04
N ASN A 286 21.25 21.85 -31.71
CA ASN A 286 22.62 21.91 -32.25
C ASN A 286 22.68 21.52 -33.74
N LYS A 287 21.75 20.67 -34.19
CA LYS A 287 21.61 20.28 -35.60
C LYS A 287 20.98 21.39 -36.44
N HIS A 288 20.10 22.20 -35.86
CA HIS A 288 19.57 23.40 -36.52
C HIS A 288 20.60 24.53 -36.63
N ILE A 289 21.47 24.69 -35.62
CA ILE A 289 22.52 25.74 -35.62
C ILE A 289 23.67 25.41 -36.59
N ASN A 290 24.05 24.14 -36.73
CA ASN A 290 25.14 23.73 -37.63
C ASN A 290 24.75 23.69 -39.13
N ASN A 291 23.45 23.81 -39.46
CA ASN A 291 22.98 23.94 -40.84
C ASN A 291 22.81 25.42 -41.29
N LEU A 292 23.18 26.37 -40.43
CA LEU A 292 23.11 27.83 -40.70
C LEU A 292 24.50 28.51 -40.73
N LYS A 293 25.58 27.74 -40.82
CA LYS A 293 26.95 28.21 -41.10
C LYS A 293 27.44 27.64 -42.42
#